data_AF-A0A317FH51-F1
#
_entry.id   AF-A0A317FH51-F1
#
_cell.length_a   1.000
_cell.length_b   1.000
_cell.length_c   1.000
_cell.angle_alpha   90.00
_cell.angle_beta   90.00
_cell.angle_gamma   90.00
#
_symmetry.space_group_name_H-M   'P 1'
#
loop_
_entity.id
_entity.type
_entity.pdbx_description
1 polymer ?
#
loop_
_entity_poly.entity_id
_entity_poly.type
_entity_poly.pdbx_seq_one_letter_code
_entity_poly.pdbx_strand_id
1 'polypeptide(L)'
;MRDSRPAHSTWPLDDLVRRRLRQWPQRPPGAPRTQRQPGTWLRARPGVANFLGQPFLKLPGSSTFRTIPDGLWLHFSPDPGDRWADILCIEACGTVQNLQDKRARFAPSTSSLLVVCPVRWMLEPAEHDDPTPRWHLIRLLREEPTEPLVLPVRDVRVLYGLKQRHYESVARGQVPQPHEYFCPIEALTAERGQEDPALAALIGRASAAANFMVPA
;
A
#
# COMPACT_ATOMS: atom_id res chain seq x y z
N MET A 1 32.47 -28.25 19.36
CA MET A 1 31.11 -27.70 19.14
C MET A 1 31.28 -26.23 18.78
N ARG A 2 31.23 -25.89 17.48
CA ARG A 2 31.34 -24.48 17.05
C ARG A 2 29.93 -23.90 16.97
N ASP A 3 29.68 -22.89 17.78
CA ASP A 3 28.48 -22.05 17.73
C ASP A 3 28.37 -21.38 16.36
N SER A 4 27.48 -21.90 15.52
CA SER A 4 27.01 -21.25 14.31
C SER A 4 25.99 -20.17 14.68
N ARG A 5 26.47 -18.95 14.94
CA ARG A 5 25.60 -17.77 14.96
C ARG A 5 24.93 -17.64 13.59
N PRO A 6 23.59 -17.48 13.51
CA PRO A 6 22.94 -17.29 12.23
C PRO A 6 23.43 -15.98 11.59
N ALA A 7 23.79 -16.06 10.31
CA ALA A 7 24.22 -14.92 9.53
C ALA A 7 23.16 -13.81 9.59
N HIS A 8 23.51 -12.65 10.14
CA HIS A 8 22.67 -11.46 10.06
C HIS A 8 22.42 -11.15 8.58
N SER A 9 21.19 -11.28 8.13
CA SER A 9 20.82 -10.98 6.75
C SER A 9 21.08 -9.49 6.48
N THR A 10 22.06 -9.19 5.62
CA THR A 10 22.60 -7.84 5.31
C THR A 10 21.74 -7.02 4.35
N TRP A 11 20.44 -7.29 4.28
CA TRP A 11 19.56 -6.56 3.36
C TRP A 11 19.24 -5.17 3.91
N PRO A 12 19.26 -4.11 3.08
CA PRO A 12 18.63 -2.86 3.43
C PRO A 12 17.18 -3.10 3.88
N LEU A 13 16.75 -2.42 4.94
CA LEU A 13 15.46 -2.68 5.58
C LEU A 13 14.29 -2.65 4.58
N ASP A 14 14.31 -1.67 3.68
CA ASP A 14 13.27 -1.48 2.67
C ASP A 14 13.19 -2.67 1.70
N ASP A 15 14.32 -3.31 1.37
CA ASP A 15 14.34 -4.49 0.51
C ASP A 15 13.74 -5.71 1.19
N LEU A 16 13.99 -5.88 2.49
CA LEU A 16 13.39 -6.95 3.27
C LEU A 16 11.87 -6.76 3.36
N VAL A 17 11.39 -5.55 3.63
CA VAL A 17 9.96 -5.23 3.64
C VAL A 17 9.35 -5.48 2.27
N ARG A 18 9.92 -4.95 1.19
CA ARG A 18 9.43 -5.20 -0.17
C ARG A 18 9.39 -6.69 -0.52
N ARG A 19 10.35 -7.48 -0.04
CA ARG A 19 10.36 -8.94 -0.23
C ARG A 19 9.18 -9.62 0.47
N ARG A 20 8.86 -9.22 1.70
CA ARG A 20 7.71 -9.77 2.44
C ARG A 20 6.38 -9.30 1.86
N LEU A 21 6.26 -8.02 1.50
CA LEU A 21 5.04 -7.48 0.88
C LEU A 21 4.73 -8.11 -0.50
N ARG A 22 5.73 -8.62 -1.23
CA ARG A 22 5.50 -9.44 -2.45
C ARG A 22 4.76 -10.76 -2.17
N GLN A 23 4.77 -11.25 -0.94
CA GLN A 23 4.07 -12.47 -0.54
C GLN A 23 2.63 -12.18 -0.07
N TRP A 24 2.28 -10.90 0.11
CA TRP A 24 0.94 -10.52 0.52
C TRP A 24 -0.07 -10.63 -0.64
N PRO A 25 -1.35 -10.89 -0.35
CA PRO A 25 -2.38 -11.03 -1.38
C PRO A 25 -2.69 -9.71 -2.12
N GLN A 26 -3.39 -9.81 -3.27
CA GLN A 26 -3.85 -8.64 -4.04
C GLN A 26 -4.77 -7.70 -3.25
N ARG A 27 -5.52 -8.26 -2.32
CA ARG A 27 -6.29 -7.51 -1.32
C ARG A 27 -5.45 -7.39 -0.05
N PRO A 28 -5.37 -6.21 0.59
CA PRO A 28 -4.68 -6.08 1.87
C PRO A 28 -5.23 -7.06 2.93
N PRO A 29 -4.37 -7.66 3.77
CA PRO A 29 -4.82 -8.43 4.93
C PRO A 29 -5.78 -7.60 5.80
N GLY A 30 -6.90 -8.17 6.22
CA GLY A 30 -7.87 -7.46 7.05
C GLY A 30 -8.79 -6.46 6.34
N ALA A 31 -8.73 -6.33 5.01
CA ALA A 31 -9.66 -5.50 4.24
C ALA A 31 -10.79 -6.35 3.60
N PRO A 32 -11.82 -6.80 4.35
CA PRO A 32 -12.82 -7.76 3.85
C PRO A 32 -13.60 -7.22 2.65
N ARG A 33 -14.16 -8.13 1.83
CA ARG A 33 -15.20 -7.76 0.86
C ARG A 33 -16.43 -7.34 1.65
N THR A 34 -16.84 -6.09 1.50
CA THR A 34 -18.06 -5.59 2.12
C THR A 34 -18.84 -4.77 1.11
N GLN A 35 -20.16 -4.72 1.27
CA GLN A 35 -20.99 -3.81 0.47
C GLN A 35 -20.73 -2.33 0.81
N ARG A 36 -20.07 -2.04 1.95
CA ARG A 36 -19.76 -0.67 2.40
C ARG A 36 -18.53 -0.08 1.71
N GLN A 37 -17.68 -0.93 1.16
CA GLN A 37 -16.56 -0.52 0.34
C GLN A 37 -16.62 -1.32 -0.98
N PRO A 38 -17.56 -0.97 -1.88
CA PRO A 38 -17.65 -1.61 -3.18
C PRO A 38 -16.46 -1.17 -4.04
N GLY A 39 -15.96 -2.06 -4.88
CA GLY A 39 -14.79 -1.81 -5.72
C GLY A 39 -13.83 -2.99 -5.77
N THR A 40 -12.68 -2.75 -6.38
CA THR A 40 -11.64 -3.78 -6.55
C THR A 40 -10.35 -3.33 -5.90
N TRP A 41 -9.85 -4.15 -4.97
CA TRP A 41 -8.50 -4.04 -4.45
C TRP A 41 -7.51 -4.74 -5.39
N LEU A 42 -6.44 -4.05 -5.76
CA LEU A 42 -5.28 -4.63 -6.44
C LEU A 42 -3.99 -4.16 -5.79
N ARG A 43 -3.02 -5.06 -5.69
CA ARG A 43 -1.67 -4.70 -5.27
C ARG A 43 -0.94 -4.07 -6.45
N ALA A 44 -0.58 -2.80 -6.29
CA ALA A 44 0.21 -2.06 -7.25
C ALA A 44 1.71 -2.25 -7.01
N ARG A 45 2.13 -2.28 -5.73
CA ARG A 45 3.53 -2.47 -5.33
C ARG A 45 3.61 -3.27 -4.03
N PRO A 46 4.72 -4.01 -3.82
CA PRO A 46 5.76 -4.32 -4.79
C PRO A 46 5.26 -5.36 -5.81
N GLY A 47 5.55 -5.13 -7.09
CA GLY A 47 5.40 -6.11 -8.15
C GLY A 47 6.60 -7.05 -8.24
N VAL A 48 6.68 -7.80 -9.35
CA VAL A 48 7.84 -8.64 -9.67
C VAL A 48 9.12 -7.80 -9.68
N ALA A 49 10.22 -8.36 -9.19
CA ALA A 49 11.51 -7.66 -9.17
C ALA A 49 11.91 -7.20 -10.58
N ASN A 50 12.53 -6.02 -10.68
CA ASN A 50 12.96 -5.39 -11.94
C ASN A 50 11.84 -5.01 -12.93
N PHE A 51 10.57 -5.06 -12.51
CA PHE A 51 9.46 -4.55 -13.30
C PHE A 51 9.37 -3.02 -13.20
N LEU A 52 9.75 -2.32 -14.28
CA LEU A 52 9.78 -0.85 -14.37
C LEU A 52 8.40 -0.19 -14.58
N GLY A 53 7.34 -0.98 -14.76
CA GLY A 53 5.99 -0.50 -15.09
C GLY A 53 5.01 -0.39 -13.92
N GLN A 54 5.47 -0.38 -12.67
CA GLN A 54 4.57 -0.40 -11.51
C GLN A 54 3.88 0.96 -11.29
N PRO A 55 2.64 0.98 -10.76
CA PRO A 55 1.99 2.22 -10.39
C PRO A 55 2.80 3.03 -9.38
N PHE A 56 2.61 4.35 -9.43
CA PHE A 56 3.25 5.31 -8.54
C PHE A 56 2.32 6.49 -8.28
N LEU A 57 2.66 7.29 -7.28
CA LEU A 57 1.90 8.47 -6.90
C LEU A 57 2.63 9.73 -7.36
N LYS A 58 1.88 10.79 -7.69
CA LYS A 58 2.44 12.10 -8.00
C LYS A 58 1.50 13.21 -7.55
N LEU A 59 2.05 14.42 -7.39
CA LEU A 59 1.23 15.61 -7.23
C LEU A 59 0.58 15.99 -8.58
N PRO A 60 -0.67 16.48 -8.60
CA PRO A 60 -1.26 17.11 -9.77
C PRO A 60 -0.33 18.20 -10.33
N GLY A 61 -0.19 18.25 -11.66
CA GLY A 61 0.69 19.22 -12.33
C GLY A 61 2.19 18.92 -12.26
N SER A 62 2.65 17.95 -11.46
CA SER A 62 4.06 17.55 -11.42
C SER A 62 4.37 16.43 -12.43
N SER A 63 5.49 16.58 -13.15
CA SER A 63 6.07 15.54 -14.02
C SER A 63 7.34 14.92 -13.45
N THR A 64 7.98 15.59 -12.49
CA THR A 64 9.31 15.26 -11.96
C THR A 64 9.26 14.47 -10.65
N PHE A 65 8.29 14.74 -9.78
CA PHE A 65 8.25 14.11 -8.45
C PHE A 65 7.29 12.93 -8.42
N ARG A 66 7.88 11.73 -8.28
CA ARG A 66 7.14 10.47 -8.08
C ARG A 66 7.33 10.00 -6.64
N THR A 67 6.23 9.76 -5.94
CA THR A 67 6.24 9.03 -4.67
C THR A 67 6.11 7.54 -4.99
N ILE A 68 7.09 6.78 -4.51
CA ILE A 68 7.23 5.35 -4.73
C ILE A 68 7.21 4.66 -3.35
N PRO A 69 6.03 4.22 -2.88
CA PRO A 69 5.90 3.52 -1.61
C PRO A 69 6.57 2.15 -1.63
N ASP A 70 7.01 1.66 -0.46
CA ASP A 70 7.50 0.28 -0.29
C ASP A 70 6.40 -0.75 -0.60
N GLY A 71 5.17 -0.45 -0.17
CA GLY A 71 3.95 -1.17 -0.55
C GLY A 71 2.84 -0.22 -0.97
N LEU A 72 2.08 -0.58 -1.99
CA LEU A 72 0.95 0.20 -2.49
C LEU A 72 -0.17 -0.74 -2.93
N TRP A 73 -1.33 -0.58 -2.32
CA TRP A 73 -2.58 -1.18 -2.74
C TRP A 73 -3.55 -0.10 -3.20
N LEU A 74 -4.24 -0.38 -4.28
CA LEU A 74 -5.21 0.52 -4.91
C LEU A 74 -6.59 -0.10 -4.78
N HIS A 75 -7.54 0.69 -4.31
CA HIS A 75 -8.95 0.34 -4.31
C HIS A 75 -9.67 1.21 -5.34
N PHE A 76 -10.04 0.60 -6.46
CA PHE A 76 -10.66 1.30 -7.58
C PHE A 76 -12.16 1.48 -7.36
N SER A 77 -12.66 2.64 -7.78
CA SER A 77 -14.10 2.89 -7.89
C SER A 77 -14.79 1.78 -8.69
N PRO A 78 -15.99 1.33 -8.28
CA PRO A 78 -16.80 0.41 -9.07
C PRO A 78 -17.53 1.10 -10.24
N ASP A 79 -17.55 2.43 -10.28
CA ASP A 79 -18.34 3.22 -11.23
C ASP A 79 -17.44 3.92 -12.27
N PRO A 80 -17.55 3.57 -13.57
CA PRO A 80 -16.84 4.27 -14.65
C PRO A 80 -17.17 5.76 -14.78
N GLY A 81 -18.32 6.21 -14.27
CA GLY A 81 -18.76 7.61 -14.24
C GLY A 81 -18.14 8.43 -13.11
N ASP A 82 -17.66 7.77 -12.04
CA ASP A 82 -17.00 8.40 -10.90
C ASP A 82 -15.63 7.75 -10.66
N ARG A 83 -14.61 8.26 -11.37
CA ARG A 83 -13.28 7.61 -11.45
C ARG A 83 -12.33 8.14 -10.39
N TRP A 84 -12.02 7.29 -9.41
CA TRP A 84 -11.02 7.54 -8.38
C TRP A 84 -10.38 6.22 -7.92
N ALA A 85 -9.31 6.34 -7.13
CA ALA A 85 -8.76 5.24 -6.34
C ALA A 85 -8.55 5.67 -4.88
N ASP A 86 -8.84 4.80 -3.93
CA ASP A 86 -8.31 4.94 -2.56
C ASP A 86 -6.98 4.19 -2.48
N ILE A 87 -6.09 4.62 -1.59
CA ILE A 87 -4.77 3.99 -1.43
C ILE A 87 -4.53 3.49 -0.01
N LEU A 88 -3.92 2.32 0.09
CA LEU A 88 -3.20 1.86 1.27
C LEU A 88 -1.71 1.80 0.93
N CYS A 89 -0.93 2.67 1.55
CA CYS A 89 0.52 2.71 1.44
C CYS A 89 1.16 2.03 2.65
N ILE A 90 2.29 1.35 2.42
CA ILE A 90 3.14 0.81 3.47
C ILE A 90 4.53 1.39 3.27
N GLU A 91 5.13 1.87 4.36
CA GLU A 91 6.40 2.58 4.35
C GLU A 91 7.30 2.09 5.50
N ALA A 92 8.46 1.54 5.16
CA ALA A 92 9.46 1.11 6.14
C ALA A 92 10.31 2.30 6.59
N CYS A 93 10.31 2.65 7.87
CA CYS A 93 11.06 3.80 8.37
C CYS A 93 12.21 3.38 9.29
N GLY A 94 13.43 3.49 8.77
CA GLY A 94 14.64 3.12 9.50
C GLY A 94 15.07 4.17 10.56
N THR A 95 14.62 5.41 10.42
CA THR A 95 14.96 6.56 11.28
C THR A 95 13.77 7.51 11.44
N VAL A 96 13.80 8.40 12.44
CA VAL A 96 12.77 9.44 12.62
C VAL A 96 12.79 10.44 11.47
N GLN A 97 13.96 10.84 10.96
CA GLN A 97 14.04 11.72 9.79
C GLN A 97 13.35 11.09 8.57
N ASN A 98 13.63 9.81 8.31
CA ASN A 98 13.01 9.09 7.21
C ASN A 98 11.48 8.99 7.37
N LEU A 99 11.00 8.82 8.61
CA LEU A 99 9.57 8.90 8.90
C LEU A 99 9.00 10.28 8.54
N GLN A 100 9.61 11.38 8.97
CA GLN A 100 9.10 12.72 8.67
C GLN A 100 9.11 13.03 7.17
N ASP A 101 10.18 12.64 6.47
CA ASP A 101 10.28 12.80 5.02
C ASP A 101 9.18 12.03 4.29
N LYS A 102 8.83 10.82 4.78
CA LYS A 102 7.75 10.00 4.22
C LYS A 102 6.37 10.58 4.58
N ARG A 103 6.14 11.05 5.82
CA ARG A 103 4.90 11.72 6.23
C ARG A 103 4.58 12.94 5.38
N ALA A 104 5.58 13.75 5.05
CA ALA A 104 5.40 14.92 4.19
C ALA A 104 4.87 14.58 2.77
N ARG A 105 5.03 13.33 2.29
CA ARG A 105 4.53 12.88 0.99
C ARG A 105 3.07 12.43 1.01
N PHE A 106 2.50 12.22 2.19
CA PHE A 106 1.14 11.69 2.38
C PHE A 106 0.35 12.59 3.34
N ALA A 107 0.17 13.85 2.98
CA ALA A 107 -0.57 14.81 3.79
C ALA A 107 -1.87 15.23 3.08
N PRO A 108 -2.96 14.46 3.20
CA PRO A 108 -4.22 14.75 2.49
C PRO A 108 -4.89 16.06 2.94
N SER A 109 -4.52 16.60 4.11
CA SER A 109 -5.00 17.91 4.58
C SER A 109 -4.36 19.09 3.86
N THR A 110 -3.19 18.90 3.22
CA THR A 110 -2.42 19.99 2.59
C THR A 110 -2.07 19.71 1.14
N SER A 111 -2.34 18.51 0.64
CA SER A 111 -2.01 18.10 -0.73
C SER A 111 -3.01 17.09 -1.29
N SER A 112 -3.12 17.07 -2.62
CA SER A 112 -3.83 16.04 -3.37
C SER A 112 -2.83 15.13 -4.08
N LEU A 113 -3.20 13.86 -4.28
CA LEU A 113 -2.38 12.89 -5.00
C LEU A 113 -3.13 12.36 -6.22
N LEU A 114 -2.36 12.06 -7.27
CA LEU A 114 -2.80 11.25 -8.40
C LEU A 114 -2.07 9.92 -8.32
N VAL A 115 -2.78 8.83 -8.61
CA VAL A 115 -2.15 7.55 -8.94
C VAL A 115 -2.02 7.43 -10.44
N VAL A 116 -0.86 6.99 -10.91
CA VAL A 116 -0.60 6.66 -12.31
C VAL A 116 -0.44 5.15 -12.42
N CYS A 117 -1.31 4.51 -13.20
CA CYS A 117 -1.26 3.09 -13.52
C CYS A 117 -0.74 2.91 -14.96
N PRO A 118 0.52 2.48 -15.16
CA PRO A 118 1.06 2.29 -16.50
C PRO A 118 0.33 1.20 -17.29
N VAL A 119 0.24 1.37 -18.62
CA VAL A 119 -0.41 0.41 -19.54
C VAL A 119 0.07 -1.01 -19.31
N ARG A 120 1.40 -1.21 -19.26
CA ARG A 120 1.99 -2.53 -19.08
C ARG A 120 1.50 -3.23 -17.80
N TRP A 121 1.36 -2.50 -16.69
CA TRP A 121 0.83 -3.09 -15.45
C TRP A 121 -0.66 -3.44 -15.56
N MET A 122 -1.44 -2.62 -16.28
CA MET A 122 -2.86 -2.87 -16.50
C MET A 122 -3.14 -4.08 -17.40
N LEU A 123 -2.27 -4.33 -18.39
CA LEU A 123 -2.39 -5.46 -19.32
C LEU A 123 -1.87 -6.78 -18.73
N GLU A 124 -1.03 -6.73 -17.71
CA GLU A 124 -0.52 -7.94 -17.05
C GLU A 124 -1.58 -8.60 -16.14
N PRO A 125 -1.52 -9.94 -15.97
CA PRO A 125 -2.38 -10.67 -15.04
C PRO A 125 -2.26 -10.17 -13.60
N ALA A 126 -3.38 -10.16 -12.87
CA ALA A 126 -3.38 -9.78 -11.46
C ALA A 126 -2.68 -10.82 -10.59
N GLU A 127 -2.99 -12.10 -10.80
CA GLU A 127 -2.40 -13.24 -10.11
C GLU A 127 -1.65 -14.14 -11.11
N HIS A 128 -0.86 -15.09 -10.61
CA HIS A 128 -0.08 -15.98 -11.49
C HIS A 128 -0.92 -17.09 -12.13
N ASP A 129 -1.94 -17.55 -11.42
CA ASP A 129 -2.84 -18.64 -11.77
C ASP A 129 -4.10 -18.17 -12.52
N ASP A 130 -4.40 -16.88 -12.49
CA ASP A 130 -5.49 -16.25 -13.23
C ASP A 130 -4.92 -15.31 -14.31
N PRO A 131 -5.02 -15.65 -15.61
CA PRO A 131 -4.48 -14.82 -16.69
C PRO A 131 -5.24 -13.51 -16.91
N THR A 132 -6.33 -13.26 -16.18
CA THR A 132 -7.17 -12.06 -16.34
C THR A 132 -6.34 -10.78 -16.16
N PRO A 133 -6.24 -9.94 -17.20
CA PRO A 133 -5.58 -8.64 -17.11
C PRO A 133 -6.18 -7.74 -16.01
N ARG A 134 -5.34 -6.97 -15.33
CA ARG A 134 -5.79 -6.06 -14.25
C ARG A 134 -6.86 -5.08 -14.71
N TRP A 135 -6.82 -4.59 -15.95
CA TRP A 135 -7.80 -3.62 -16.46
C TRP A 135 -9.24 -4.16 -16.47
N HIS A 136 -9.43 -5.46 -16.72
CA HIS A 136 -10.75 -6.11 -16.60
C HIS A 136 -11.26 -6.14 -15.17
N LEU A 137 -10.36 -6.24 -14.18
CA LEU A 137 -10.71 -6.22 -12.76
C LEU A 137 -10.99 -4.81 -12.25
N ILE A 138 -10.31 -3.79 -12.81
CA ILE A 138 -10.48 -2.38 -12.46
C ILE A 138 -11.87 -1.88 -12.85
N ARG A 139 -12.44 -2.36 -13.97
CA ARG A 139 -13.81 -2.04 -14.44
C ARG A 139 -14.10 -0.55 -14.71
N LEU A 140 -13.08 0.30 -14.76
CA LEU A 140 -13.22 1.73 -15.10
C LEU A 140 -13.08 2.02 -16.60
N LEU A 141 -12.57 1.06 -17.36
CA LEU A 141 -12.29 1.17 -18.79
C LEU A 141 -13.24 0.28 -19.58
N ARG A 142 -13.79 0.80 -20.67
CA ARG A 142 -14.66 0.04 -21.59
C ARG A 142 -13.88 -0.76 -22.63
N GLU A 143 -12.70 -0.26 -22.99
CA GLU A 143 -11.81 -0.80 -24.01
C GLU A 143 -10.42 -1.02 -23.40
N GLU A 144 -9.61 -1.82 -24.10
CA GLU A 144 -8.24 -2.08 -23.69
C GLU A 144 -7.43 -0.77 -23.62
N PRO A 145 -6.70 -0.50 -22.52
CA PRO A 145 -5.97 0.75 -22.37
C PRO A 145 -4.76 0.83 -23.32
N THR A 146 -4.70 1.91 -24.10
CA THR A 146 -3.52 2.28 -24.89
C THR A 146 -2.66 3.35 -24.21
N GLU A 147 -3.18 3.97 -23.15
CA GLU A 147 -2.52 5.02 -22.36
C GLU A 147 -2.57 4.74 -20.85
N PRO A 148 -1.67 5.32 -20.04
CA PRO A 148 -1.70 5.15 -18.60
C PRO A 148 -3.01 5.66 -17.99
N LEU A 149 -3.61 4.88 -17.10
CA LEU A 149 -4.76 5.34 -16.33
C LEU A 149 -4.29 6.22 -15.17
N VAL A 150 -4.70 7.50 -15.20
CA VAL A 150 -4.39 8.47 -14.14
C VAL A 150 -5.68 8.77 -13.38
N LEU A 151 -5.67 8.55 -12.07
CA LEU A 151 -6.84 8.74 -11.21
C LEU A 151 -6.53 9.67 -10.04
N PRO A 152 -7.49 10.52 -9.62
CA PRO A 152 -7.39 11.19 -8.33
C PRO A 152 -7.41 10.16 -7.20
N VAL A 153 -6.57 10.39 -6.19
CA VAL A 153 -6.62 9.64 -4.94
C VAL A 153 -7.68 10.28 -4.04
N ARG A 154 -8.72 9.51 -3.70
CA ARG A 154 -9.84 10.01 -2.88
C ARG A 154 -9.58 9.87 -1.38
N ASP A 155 -9.16 8.70 -0.93
CA ASP A 155 -8.74 8.45 0.45
C ASP A 155 -7.29 7.94 0.50
N VAL A 156 -6.53 8.44 1.48
CA VAL A 156 -5.13 8.08 1.73
C VAL A 156 -5.06 7.38 3.07
N ARG A 157 -4.44 6.21 3.11
CA ARG A 157 -4.12 5.49 4.35
C ARG A 157 -2.68 5.02 4.27
N VAL A 158 -1.90 5.26 5.32
CA VAL A 158 -0.46 4.92 5.34
C VAL A 158 -0.12 4.17 6.63
N LEU A 159 0.46 2.99 6.46
CA LEU A 159 1.04 2.20 7.54
C LEU A 159 2.56 2.39 7.56
N TYR A 160 3.06 3.03 8.62
CA TYR A 160 4.48 3.19 8.87
C TYR A 160 5.00 2.05 9.74
N GLY A 161 5.93 1.27 9.21
CA GLY A 161 6.72 0.31 9.98
C GLY A 161 7.91 1.01 10.62
N LEU A 162 8.02 0.96 11.94
CA LEU A 162 9.08 1.64 12.69
C LEU A 162 9.95 0.64 13.43
N LYS A 163 11.28 0.83 13.45
CA LYS A 163 12.14 0.07 14.39
C LYS A 163 11.64 0.25 15.81
N GLN A 164 11.73 -0.80 16.65
CA GLN A 164 11.19 -0.83 18.02
C GLN A 164 11.41 0.47 18.81
N ARG A 165 12.66 0.96 18.90
CA ARG A 165 12.99 2.21 19.61
C ARG A 165 12.23 3.45 19.12
N HIS A 166 11.97 3.53 17.80
CA HIS A 166 11.27 4.64 17.17
C HIS A 166 9.76 4.47 17.33
N TYR A 167 9.27 3.24 17.22
CA TYR A 167 7.87 2.90 17.50
C TYR A 167 7.46 3.34 18.92
N GLU A 168 8.22 2.94 19.94
CA GLU A 168 7.93 3.30 21.34
C GLU A 168 8.00 4.81 21.61
N SER A 169 8.86 5.53 20.89
CA SER A 169 8.98 6.98 20.99
C SER A 169 7.74 7.66 20.38
N VAL A 170 7.33 7.24 19.18
CA VAL A 170 6.12 7.75 18.51
C VAL A 170 4.87 7.42 19.33
N ALA A 171 4.72 6.18 19.77
CA ALA A 171 3.55 5.73 20.52
C ALA A 171 3.35 6.46 21.86
N ARG A 172 4.44 6.93 22.50
CA ARG A 172 4.36 7.69 23.75
C ARG A 172 4.21 9.20 23.57
N GLY A 173 4.74 9.74 22.47
CA GLY A 173 4.94 11.19 22.33
C GLY A 173 4.22 11.86 21.18
N GLN A 174 3.59 11.10 20.28
CA GLN A 174 2.94 11.66 19.09
C GLN A 174 1.51 11.15 18.94
N VAL A 175 0.65 12.03 18.42
CA VAL A 175 -0.71 11.68 18.01
C VAL A 175 -0.70 11.45 16.49
N PRO A 176 -1.05 10.23 16.02
CA PRO A 176 -1.25 9.96 14.60
C PRO A 176 -2.30 10.86 13.97
N GLN A 177 -2.09 11.29 12.73
CA GLN A 177 -3.15 11.87 11.91
C GLN A 177 -4.15 10.79 11.48
N PRO A 178 -5.39 11.14 11.07
CA PRO A 178 -6.44 10.15 10.78
C PRO A 178 -6.11 9.13 9.67
N HIS A 179 -5.18 9.46 8.78
CA HIS A 179 -4.71 8.58 7.71
C HIS A 179 -3.49 7.74 8.10
N GLU A 180 -2.89 7.97 9.27
CA GLU A 180 -1.63 7.39 9.69
C GLU A 180 -1.84 6.22 10.67
N TYR A 181 -1.15 5.13 10.37
CA TYR A 181 -1.13 3.91 11.17
C TYR A 181 0.33 3.54 11.43
N PHE A 182 0.62 2.97 12.58
CA PHE A 182 1.98 2.64 13.00
C PHE A 182 2.06 1.20 13.48
N CYS A 183 3.12 0.50 13.11
CA CYS A 183 3.43 -0.83 13.63
C CYS A 183 4.95 -0.99 13.85
N PRO A 184 5.36 -1.93 14.71
CA PRO A 184 6.75 -2.38 14.74
C PRO A 184 7.14 -2.94 13.37
N ILE A 185 8.34 -2.59 12.88
CA ILE A 185 8.85 -3.03 11.59
C ILE A 185 8.94 -4.55 11.50
N GLU A 186 9.12 -5.22 12.63
CA GLU A 186 9.14 -6.66 12.80
C GLU A 186 7.86 -7.30 12.25
N ALA A 187 6.70 -6.66 12.43
CA ALA A 187 5.42 -7.12 11.89
C ALA A 187 5.40 -7.13 10.34
N LEU A 188 6.09 -6.18 9.70
CA LEU A 188 6.21 -6.11 8.23
C LEU A 188 7.30 -7.03 7.66
N THR A 189 8.28 -7.41 8.49
CA THR A 189 9.40 -8.28 8.08
C THR A 189 9.20 -9.76 8.43
N ALA A 190 8.18 -10.07 9.24
CA ALA A 190 7.79 -11.43 9.60
C ALA A 190 7.45 -12.26 8.36
N GLU A 191 7.81 -13.54 8.39
CA GLU A 191 7.66 -14.45 7.24
C GLU A 191 6.22 -14.65 6.80
N ARG A 192 5.30 -14.71 7.77
CA ARG A 192 3.86 -14.84 7.53
C ARG A 192 3.12 -13.64 8.10
N GLY A 193 3.70 -12.44 8.00
CA GLY A 193 3.13 -11.21 8.56
C GLY A 193 1.70 -10.92 8.08
N GLN A 194 1.36 -11.31 6.84
CA GLN A 194 0.00 -11.21 6.30
C GLN A 194 -1.06 -12.03 7.06
N GLU A 195 -0.63 -12.99 7.88
CA GLU A 195 -1.50 -13.84 8.69
C GLU A 195 -1.56 -13.40 10.15
N ASP A 196 -0.78 -12.39 10.54
CA ASP A 196 -0.80 -11.85 11.90
C ASP A 196 -2.17 -11.17 12.15
N PRO A 197 -2.98 -11.68 13.09
CA PRO A 197 -4.30 -11.12 13.36
C PRO A 197 -4.22 -9.68 13.88
N ALA A 198 -3.17 -9.28 14.60
CA ALA A 198 -3.02 -7.92 15.09
C ALA A 198 -2.72 -6.95 13.94
N LEU A 199 -1.87 -7.35 12.99
CA LEU A 199 -1.58 -6.57 11.79
C LEU A 199 -2.80 -6.48 10.87
N ALA A 200 -3.49 -7.60 10.65
CA ALA A 200 -4.75 -7.63 9.90
C ALA A 200 -5.81 -6.74 10.55
N ALA A 201 -5.96 -6.75 11.88
CA ALA A 201 -6.88 -5.86 12.58
C ALA A 201 -6.51 -4.39 12.43
N LEU A 202 -5.21 -4.05 12.46
CA LEU A 202 -4.72 -2.68 12.23
C LEU A 202 -5.03 -2.20 10.80
N ILE A 203 -4.73 -3.02 9.80
CA ILE A 203 -5.04 -2.71 8.39
C ILE A 203 -6.55 -2.66 8.16
N GLY A 204 -7.33 -3.51 8.83
CA GLY A 204 -8.78 -3.48 8.77
C GLY A 204 -9.37 -2.17 9.27
N ARG A 205 -8.78 -1.53 10.29
CA ARG A 205 -9.15 -0.17 10.71
C ARG A 205 -8.83 0.89 9.65
N ALA A 206 -7.86 0.63 8.79
CA ALA A 206 -7.53 1.48 7.66
C ALA A 206 -8.46 1.28 6.44
N SER A 207 -9.36 0.30 6.45
CA SER A 207 -10.37 0.15 5.39
C SER A 207 -11.48 1.20 5.55
N ALA A 208 -11.98 1.75 4.44
CA ALA A 208 -13.13 2.65 4.45
C ALA A 208 -14.39 2.00 5.07
N ALA A 209 -14.49 0.66 5.04
CA ALA A 209 -15.59 -0.07 5.68
C ALA A 209 -15.63 0.14 7.21
N ALA A 210 -14.48 0.41 7.84
CA ALA A 210 -14.37 0.65 9.28
C ALA A 210 -14.99 1.99 9.71
N ASN A 211 -15.32 2.89 8.78
CA ASN A 211 -15.99 4.16 9.08
C ASN A 211 -17.48 3.99 9.40
N PHE A 212 -18.05 2.80 9.20
CA PHE A 212 -19.49 2.57 9.31
C PHE A 212 -19.80 1.52 10.38
N MET A 213 -20.80 1.80 11.23
CA MET A 213 -21.33 0.83 12.19
C MET A 213 -21.93 -0.39 11.49
N VAL A 214 -21.87 -1.55 12.15
CA VAL A 214 -22.61 -2.74 11.73
C VAL A 214 -24.05 -2.63 12.22
N PRO A 215 -25.07 -2.59 11.32
CA PRO A 215 -26.46 -2.67 11.74
C PRO A 215 -26.69 -3.97 12.51
N ALA A 216 -27.43 -3.88 13.61
CA ALA A 216 -27.83 -5.03 14.42
C ALA A 216 -28.75 -5.99 13.65
#